data_AF-A0A9N8LGV4-F1
#
_entry.id   AF-A0A9N8LGV4-F1
#
_cell.length_a   1.000
_cell.length_b   1.000
_cell.length_c   1.000
_cell.angle_alpha   90.00
_cell.angle_beta   90.00
_cell.angle_gamma   90.00
#
_symmetry.space_group_name_H-M   'P 1'
#
loop_
_entity.id
_entity.type
_entity.pdbx_description
1 polymer ?
#
loop_
_entity_poly.entity_id
_entity_poly.type
_entity_poly.pdbx_seq_one_letter_code
_entity_poly.pdbx_strand_id
1 'polypeptide(L)'
;MDSDVSGRVDALQDPAGYTAFLNTLLERDVDDRLVLDLRPTQDFAARHLQNATHFPGGWAELKSRLSTYLPSSGTPFLVLCPTSDENDVRRSLGERDGLIGIIVCRSCEAESSTSGPSATEDDALLDPLGASESSLWAAAERKGVLRSSTG
;
A
#
# COMPACT_ATOMS: atom_id res chain seq x y z
N MET A 1 27.68 15.22 19.52
CA MET A 1 26.39 14.56 19.83
C MET A 1 25.53 14.90 18.66
N ASP A 2 25.60 14.11 17.60
CA ASP A 2 24.91 14.40 16.35
C ASP A 2 24.57 13.04 15.73
N SER A 3 23.54 12.43 16.28
CA SER A 3 22.88 11.26 15.71
C SER A 3 21.54 11.75 15.22
N ASP A 4 21.40 12.10 13.93
CA ASP A 4 20.05 12.33 13.41
C ASP A 4 19.94 12.23 11.89
N VAL A 5 18.86 11.56 11.49
CA VAL A 5 18.07 11.71 10.26
C VAL A 5 18.51 11.14 8.90
N SER A 6 19.66 10.47 8.73
CA SER A 6 20.00 9.95 7.38
C SER A 6 19.42 8.56 7.04
N GLY A 7 19.06 7.72 8.03
CA GLY A 7 18.76 6.31 7.80
C GLY A 7 17.34 5.95 7.33
N ARG A 8 16.41 6.92 7.26
CA ARG A 8 15.00 6.62 6.95
C ARG A 8 14.69 6.62 5.45
N VAL A 9 15.53 7.27 4.65
CA VAL A 9 15.36 7.39 3.20
C VAL A 9 16.00 6.24 2.43
N ASP A 10 17.06 5.62 2.96
CA ASP A 10 17.78 4.53 2.30
C ASP A 10 17.02 3.19 2.34
N ALA A 11 16.22 2.95 3.39
CA ALA A 11 15.44 1.72 3.53
C ALA A 11 14.34 1.57 2.46
N LEU A 12 13.95 2.65 1.79
CA LEU A 12 12.99 2.63 0.69
C LEU A 12 13.62 2.24 -0.65
N GLN A 13 14.94 2.35 -0.82
CA GLN A 13 15.65 2.05 -2.09
C GLN A 13 16.29 0.65 -2.11
N ASP A 14 16.22 -0.10 -1.00
CA ASP A 14 16.67 -1.49 -0.90
C ASP A 14 15.47 -2.44 -0.86
N PRO A 15 15.30 -3.40 -1.80
CA PRO A 15 14.20 -4.36 -1.77
C PRO A 15 14.16 -5.21 -0.50
N ALA A 16 15.30 -5.48 0.14
CA ALA A 16 15.34 -6.17 1.44
C ALA A 16 14.87 -5.26 2.59
N GLY A 17 15.32 -4.00 2.61
CA GLY A 17 14.83 -2.95 3.50
C GLY A 17 13.32 -2.71 3.39
N TYR A 18 12.80 -2.68 2.16
CA TYR A 18 11.37 -2.53 1.89
C TYR A 18 10.56 -3.75 2.35
N THR A 19 11.05 -4.97 2.13
CA THR A 19 10.40 -6.19 2.63
C THR A 19 10.37 -6.23 4.17
N ALA A 20 11.47 -5.83 4.81
CA ALA A 20 11.53 -5.71 6.27
C ALA A 20 10.55 -4.64 6.77
N PHE A 21 10.45 -3.51 6.07
CA PHE A 21 9.51 -2.44 6.35
C PHE A 21 8.05 -2.87 6.24
N LEU A 22 7.68 -3.61 5.18
CA LEU A 22 6.35 -4.20 5.05
C LEU A 22 6.06 -5.20 6.18
N ASN A 23 7.02 -6.04 6.56
CA ASN A 23 6.84 -6.95 7.68
C ASN A 23 6.61 -6.17 8.98
N THR A 24 7.40 -5.14 9.27
CA THR A 24 7.22 -4.29 10.46
C THR A 24 5.88 -3.56 10.44
N LEU A 25 5.45 -3.07 9.27
CA LEU A 25 4.14 -2.46 9.09
C LEU A 25 3.00 -3.42 9.43
N LEU A 26 3.12 -4.66 8.95
CA LEU A 26 2.14 -5.71 9.16
C LEU A 26 2.20 -6.32 10.58
N GLU A 27 3.35 -6.19 11.26
CA GLU A 27 3.60 -6.62 12.66
C GLU A 27 3.12 -5.63 13.71
N ARG A 28 3.06 -4.33 13.42
CA ARG A 28 2.43 -3.35 14.34
C ARG A 28 1.02 -3.82 14.65
N ASP A 29 0.63 -3.72 15.93
CA ASP A 29 -0.73 -4.04 16.35
C ASP A 29 -1.70 -3.34 15.42
N VAL A 30 -2.72 -4.07 14.98
CA VAL A 30 -3.59 -3.67 13.87
C VAL A 30 -4.34 -2.37 14.19
N ASP A 31 -4.37 -1.97 15.46
CA ASP A 31 -5.02 -0.76 15.96
C ASP A 31 -4.11 0.50 15.84
N ASP A 32 -2.80 0.34 15.68
CA ASP A 32 -1.82 1.45 15.64
C ASP A 32 -1.50 1.93 14.21
N ARG A 33 -2.05 1.27 13.18
CA ARG A 33 -1.82 1.62 11.78
C ARG A 33 -3.11 2.02 11.08
N LEU A 34 -3.03 3.10 10.30
CA LEU A 34 -4.10 3.50 9.40
C LEU A 34 -3.82 2.93 8.01
N VAL A 35 -4.70 2.06 7.52
CA VAL A 35 -4.68 1.58 6.13
C VAL A 35 -5.87 2.17 5.40
N LEU A 36 -5.60 2.93 4.34
CA LEU A 36 -6.61 3.53 3.47
C LEU A 36 -6.65 2.74 2.16
N ASP A 37 -7.77 2.10 1.86
CA ASP A 37 -7.95 1.33 0.63
C ASP A 37 -8.90 2.09 -0.31
N LEU A 38 -8.36 2.58 -1.41
CA LEU A 38 -9.06 3.36 -2.43
C LEU A 38 -9.45 2.48 -3.63
N ARG A 39 -9.16 1.17 -3.58
CA ARG A 39 -9.46 0.26 -4.69
C ARG A 39 -10.97 0.07 -4.84
N PRO A 40 -11.43 -0.33 -6.04
CA PRO A 40 -12.83 -0.65 -6.27
C PRO A 40 -13.41 -1.61 -5.22
N THR A 41 -14.70 -1.49 -4.92
CA THR A 41 -15.38 -2.34 -3.93
C THR A 41 -15.21 -3.83 -4.17
N GLN A 42 -15.16 -4.25 -5.43
CA GLN A 42 -14.93 -5.65 -5.78
C GLN A 42 -13.55 -6.14 -5.34
N ASP A 43 -12.50 -5.34 -5.57
CA ASP A 43 -11.13 -5.70 -5.22
C ASP A 43 -10.94 -5.74 -3.70
N PHE A 44 -11.54 -4.76 -2.99
CA PHE A 44 -11.58 -4.75 -1.54
C PHE A 44 -12.32 -5.97 -0.98
N ALA A 45 -13.49 -6.28 -1.52
CA ALA A 45 -14.31 -7.40 -1.06
C ALA A 45 -13.61 -8.75 -1.31
N ALA A 46 -12.95 -8.92 -2.45
CA ALA A 46 -12.18 -10.12 -2.76
C ALA A 46 -11.06 -10.33 -1.73
N ARG A 47 -10.28 -9.29 -1.45
CA ARG A 47 -9.17 -9.32 -0.49
C ARG A 47 -8.79 -7.93 -0.01
N HIS A 48 -8.70 -7.73 1.30
CA HIS A 48 -8.19 -6.50 1.92
C HIS A 48 -7.36 -6.79 3.18
N LEU A 49 -6.62 -5.79 3.64
CA LEU A 49 -5.91 -5.86 4.92
C LEU A 49 -6.89 -5.68 6.08
N GLN A 50 -6.70 -6.43 7.16
CA GLN A 50 -7.47 -6.28 8.39
C GLN A 50 -7.38 -4.83 8.91
N ASN A 51 -8.54 -4.30 9.35
CA ASN A 51 -8.76 -2.92 9.79
C ASN A 51 -8.52 -1.85 8.71
N ALA A 52 -8.45 -2.22 7.43
CA ALA A 52 -8.43 -1.24 6.36
C ALA A 52 -9.73 -0.43 6.32
N THR A 53 -9.60 0.89 6.19
CA THR A 53 -10.72 1.80 5.91
C THR A 53 -10.89 1.91 4.41
N HIS A 54 -12.02 1.44 3.91
CA HIS A 54 -12.35 1.44 2.48
C HIS A 54 -13.01 2.75 2.04
N PHE A 55 -12.56 3.30 0.92
CA PHE A 55 -13.14 4.45 0.24
C PHE A 55 -13.53 4.06 -1.19
N PRO A 56 -14.77 3.58 -1.41
CA PRO A 56 -15.21 3.11 -2.73
C PRO A 56 -15.24 4.22 -3.79
N GLY A 57 -15.33 5.50 -3.39
CA GLY A 57 -15.19 6.66 -4.28
C GLY A 57 -13.74 7.07 -4.56
N GLY A 58 -12.77 6.25 -4.16
CA GLY A 58 -11.34 6.42 -4.43
C GLY A 58 -10.76 7.70 -3.85
N TRP A 59 -9.79 8.28 -4.57
CA TRP A 59 -9.14 9.52 -4.17
C TRP A 59 -10.11 10.69 -3.99
N ALA A 60 -11.13 10.80 -4.84
CA ALA A 60 -12.10 11.91 -4.76
C ALA A 60 -12.85 11.90 -3.42
N GLU A 61 -13.26 10.72 -2.96
CA GLU A 61 -13.91 10.56 -1.65
C GLU A 61 -12.94 10.87 -0.51
N LEU A 62 -11.74 10.26 -0.50
CA LEU A 62 -10.73 10.51 0.53
C LEU A 62 -10.37 12.00 0.61
N LYS A 63 -10.17 12.65 -0.54
CA LYS A 63 -9.82 14.07 -0.64
C LYS A 63 -10.86 14.96 0.06
N SER A 64 -12.13 14.64 -0.08
CA SER A 64 -13.22 15.40 0.56
C SER A 64 -13.24 15.29 2.09
N ARG A 65 -12.52 14.30 2.66
CA ARG A 65 -12.52 13.97 4.09
C ARG A 65 -11.12 13.88 4.70
N LEU A 66 -10.10 14.45 4.04
CA LEU A 66 -8.70 14.35 4.47
C LEU A 66 -8.51 14.76 5.94
N SER A 67 -9.17 15.82 6.40
CA SER A 67 -9.05 16.30 7.79
C SER A 67 -9.66 15.35 8.83
N THR A 68 -10.56 14.44 8.41
CA THR A 68 -11.23 13.47 9.28
C THR A 68 -10.41 12.19 9.43
N TYR A 69 -9.77 11.75 8.34
CA TYR A 69 -9.08 10.46 8.30
C TYR A 69 -7.58 10.58 8.42
N LEU A 70 -6.98 11.69 7.96
CA LEU A 70 -5.54 11.84 8.07
C LEU A 70 -5.17 12.41 9.45
N PRO A 71 -4.28 11.72 10.17
CA PRO A 71 -3.82 12.16 11.47
C PRO A 71 -3.08 13.50 11.34
N SER A 72 -3.24 14.35 12.36
CA SER A 72 -2.68 15.71 12.36
C SER A 72 -1.15 15.73 12.47
N SER A 73 -0.53 14.66 12.98
CA SER A 73 0.92 14.46 12.95
C SER A 73 1.32 13.05 13.40
N GLY A 74 2.32 12.45 12.76
CA GLY A 74 3.14 11.36 13.31
C GLY A 74 2.56 9.93 13.23
N THR A 75 1.24 9.77 13.14
CA THR A 75 0.66 8.43 12.99
C THR A 75 0.97 7.88 11.59
N PRO A 76 1.56 6.68 11.52
CA PRO A 76 2.02 6.10 10.27
C PRO A 76 0.80 5.54 9.50
N PHE A 77 0.65 5.90 8.22
CA PHE A 77 -0.44 5.42 7.36
C PHE A 77 0.01 4.90 5.98
N LEU A 78 -0.70 3.88 5.48
CA LEU A 78 -0.50 3.25 4.17
C LEU A 78 -1.71 3.53 3.26
N VAL A 79 -1.45 3.79 1.98
CA VAL A 79 -2.50 3.94 0.97
C VAL A 79 -2.39 2.85 -0.08
N LEU A 80 -3.49 2.14 -0.35
CA LEU A 80 -3.65 1.26 -1.49
C LEU A 80 -4.56 1.97 -2.49
N CYS A 81 -4.13 2.16 -3.73
CA CYS A 81 -4.92 2.88 -4.72
C CYS A 81 -4.85 2.24 -6.11
N PRO A 82 -5.88 2.43 -6.96
CA PRO A 82 -5.77 2.06 -8.37
C PRO A 82 -4.77 2.96 -9.10
N THR A 83 -4.28 2.51 -10.25
CA THR A 83 -3.36 3.27 -11.12
C THR A 83 -3.93 4.63 -11.53
N SER A 84 -5.26 4.77 -11.64
CA SER A 84 -5.92 6.03 -11.98
C SER A 84 -5.66 7.15 -10.96
N ASP A 85 -5.47 6.78 -9.70
CA ASP A 85 -5.41 7.71 -8.58
C ASP A 85 -3.98 7.99 -8.13
N GLU A 86 -3.00 7.21 -8.61
CA GLU A 86 -1.60 7.25 -8.19
C GLU A 86 -1.03 8.68 -8.19
N ASN A 87 -1.15 9.38 -9.32
CA ASN A 87 -0.54 10.69 -9.49
C ASN A 87 -1.11 11.72 -8.51
N ASP A 88 -2.41 11.67 -8.26
CA ASP A 88 -3.07 12.63 -7.38
C ASP A 88 -2.81 12.32 -5.90
N VAL A 89 -2.76 11.03 -5.55
CA VAL A 89 -2.39 10.54 -4.22
C VAL A 89 -0.94 10.92 -3.93
N ARG A 90 0.01 10.64 -4.83
CA ARG A 90 1.43 11.02 -4.68
C ARG A 90 1.59 12.53 -4.54
N ARG A 91 0.93 13.33 -5.39
CA ARG A 91 1.02 14.79 -5.32
C ARG A 91 0.50 15.36 -3.99
N SER A 92 -0.55 14.76 -3.44
CA SER A 92 -1.25 15.33 -2.28
C SER A 92 -0.78 14.77 -0.94
N LEU A 93 -0.34 13.50 -0.92
CA LEU A 93 0.05 12.78 0.29
C LEU A 93 1.55 12.46 0.35
N GLY A 94 2.27 12.50 -0.78
CA GLY A 94 3.65 12.05 -0.89
C GLY A 94 4.63 12.71 0.07
N GLU A 95 4.37 13.97 0.44
CA GLU A 95 5.22 14.76 1.34
C GLU A 95 4.66 14.83 2.77
N ARG A 96 3.58 14.10 3.09
CA ARG A 96 2.97 14.20 4.42
C ARG A 96 3.76 13.43 5.47
N ASP A 97 3.97 14.08 6.60
CA ASP A 97 4.50 13.45 7.80
C ASP A 97 3.62 12.27 8.23
N GLY A 98 4.19 11.06 8.16
CA GLY A 98 3.50 9.81 8.52
C GLY A 98 3.11 8.94 7.33
N LEU A 99 3.25 9.40 6.08
CA LEU A 99 3.08 8.51 4.93
C LEU A 99 4.17 7.43 4.98
N ILE A 100 3.72 6.18 5.06
CA ILE A 100 4.56 4.98 5.05
C ILE A 100 4.87 4.58 3.61
N GLY A 101 3.84 4.59 2.76
CA GLY A 101 3.96 4.20 1.37
C GLY A 101 2.63 4.31 0.62
N ILE A 102 2.74 4.30 -0.70
CA ILE A 102 1.61 4.24 -1.63
C ILE A 102 1.81 2.97 -2.46
N ILE A 103 0.85 2.06 -2.38
CA ILE A 103 0.85 0.82 -3.16
C ILE A 103 -0.16 0.98 -4.26
N VAL A 104 0.33 0.97 -5.49
CA VAL A 104 -0.51 1.04 -6.68
C VAL A 104 -0.92 -0.38 -7.03
N CYS A 105 -2.20 -0.67 -6.86
CA CYS A 105 -2.76 -1.96 -7.19
C CYS A 105 -3.29 -1.92 -8.61
N ARG A 106 -2.76 -2.79 -9.46
CA ARG A 106 -3.25 -2.91 -10.82
C ARG A 106 -4.47 -3.81 -10.76
N SER A 107 -5.62 -3.32 -11.22
CA SER A 107 -6.76 -4.21 -11.40
C SER A 107 -6.32 -5.33 -12.32
N CYS A 108 -6.47 -6.56 -11.85
CA CYS A 108 -6.31 -7.73 -12.69
C CYS A 108 -7.47 -7.70 -13.67
N GLU A 109 -7.32 -6.99 -14.79
CA GLU A 109 -8.12 -7.31 -15.96
C GLU A 109 -7.90 -8.81 -16.14
N ALA A 110 -9.00 -9.57 -16.14
CA ALA A 110 -8.94 -11.01 -16.25
C ALA A 110 -8.24 -11.37 -17.56
N GLU A 111 -6.91 -11.53 -17.49
CA GLU A 111 -6.07 -12.10 -18.52
C GLU A 111 -6.62 -13.51 -18.72
N SER A 112 -7.50 -13.60 -19.72
CA SER A 112 -8.10 -14.85 -20.13
C SER A 112 -6.98 -15.74 -20.61
N SER A 113 -6.62 -16.72 -19.78
CA SER A 113 -5.97 -17.97 -20.16
C SER A 113 -4.87 -17.85 -21.22
N THR A 114 -3.61 -17.76 -20.80
CA THR A 114 -2.55 -18.51 -21.48
C THR A 114 -1.52 -19.00 -20.46
N SER A 115 -1.41 -20.32 -20.37
CA SER A 115 -0.41 -21.07 -19.61
C SER A 115 1.03 -20.56 -19.82
N GLY A 116 1.80 -20.46 -18.73
CA GLY A 116 3.26 -20.47 -18.77
C GLY A 116 3.91 -19.60 -17.68
N PRO A 117 4.82 -20.13 -16.84
CA PRO A 117 5.50 -19.34 -15.83
C PRO A 117 6.65 -18.59 -16.48
N SER A 118 6.58 -17.27 -16.48
CA SER A 118 7.76 -16.42 -16.66
C SER A 118 7.47 -15.13 -15.93
N ALA A 119 8.08 -14.99 -14.76
CA ALA A 119 8.34 -13.69 -14.20
C ALA A 119 9.29 -13.00 -15.19
N THR A 120 8.73 -12.36 -16.22
CA THR A 120 9.50 -11.57 -17.16
C THR A 120 9.96 -10.33 -16.39
N GLU A 121 11.26 -10.14 -16.41
CA GLU A 121 12.07 -9.14 -15.70
C GLU A 121 11.71 -7.67 -16.09
N ASP A 122 10.60 -7.47 -16.80
CA ASP A 122 10.11 -6.19 -17.31
C ASP A 122 9.18 -5.47 -16.31
N ASP A 123 8.48 -6.21 -15.43
CA ASP A 123 7.68 -5.59 -14.34
C ASP A 123 8.57 -4.97 -13.24
N ALA A 124 9.85 -5.36 -13.22
CA ALA A 124 10.85 -4.80 -12.31
C ALA A 124 11.38 -3.43 -12.75
N LEU A 125 11.10 -2.97 -13.98
CA LEU A 125 11.72 -1.77 -14.54
C LEU A 125 10.95 -0.47 -14.28
N LEU A 126 9.75 -0.53 -13.69
CA LEU A 126 8.92 0.66 -13.40
C LEU A 126 8.67 0.91 -11.91
N ASP A 127 9.24 0.12 -11.01
CA ASP A 127 9.04 0.30 -9.57
C ASP A 127 10.38 0.41 -8.82
N PRO A 128 10.96 1.62 -8.72
CA PRO A 128 12.29 1.84 -8.12
C PRO A 128 12.37 1.49 -6.62
N LEU A 129 11.31 0.95 -6.02
CA LEU A 129 11.20 0.63 -4.59
C LEU A 129 10.94 -0.86 -4.32
N GLY A 130 10.86 -1.72 -5.34
CA GLY A 130 10.56 -3.16 -5.13
C GLY A 130 9.22 -3.41 -4.44
N ALA A 131 8.31 -2.43 -4.53
CA ALA A 131 7.09 -2.31 -3.76
C ALA A 131 5.88 -2.97 -4.43
N SER A 132 6.12 -4.12 -5.06
CA SER A 132 5.08 -4.82 -5.79
C SER A 132 3.89 -5.14 -4.89
N GLU A 133 2.70 -4.88 -5.41
CA GLU A 133 1.43 -5.34 -4.86
C GLU A 133 1.50 -6.81 -4.41
N SER A 134 2.17 -7.66 -5.20
CA SER A 134 2.37 -9.08 -4.90
C SER A 134 3.09 -9.34 -3.58
N SER A 135 4.13 -8.54 -3.28
CA SER A 135 4.92 -8.68 -2.04
C SER A 135 4.10 -8.29 -0.81
N LEU A 136 3.27 -7.24 -0.92
CA LEU A 136 2.35 -6.85 0.14
C LEU A 136 1.39 -7.99 0.47
N TRP A 137 0.75 -8.56 -0.56
CA TRP A 137 -0.24 -9.61 -0.36
C TRP A 137 0.37 -10.89 0.23
N ALA A 138 1.52 -11.32 -0.25
CA ALA A 138 2.23 -12.48 0.30
C ALA A 138 2.68 -12.27 1.75
N ALA A 139 3.10 -11.05 2.12
CA ALA A 139 3.43 -10.72 3.50
C ALA A 139 2.19 -10.71 4.39
N ALA A 140 1.10 -10.09 3.94
CA ALA A 140 -0.16 -10.02 4.67
C ALA A 140 -0.77 -11.40 4.92
N GLU A 141 -0.67 -12.31 3.94
CA GLU A 141 -1.11 -13.69 4.06
C GLU A 141 -0.32 -14.45 5.13
N ARG A 142 1.02 -14.39 5.06
CA ARG A 142 1.90 -15.03 6.05
C ARG A 142 1.66 -14.53 7.47
N LYS A 143 1.24 -13.26 7.61
CA LYS A 143 0.91 -12.63 8.90
C LYS A 143 -0.53 -12.88 9.33
N GLY A 144 -1.37 -13.51 8.52
CA GLY A 144 -2.78 -13.79 8.85
C GLY A 144 -3.66 -12.54 8.93
N VAL A 145 -3.24 -11.42 8.34
CA VAL A 145 -3.95 -10.13 8.38
C VAL A 145 -4.76 -9.88 7.12
N LEU A 146 -4.89 -10.87 6.22
CA LEU A 146 -5.81 -10.77 5.09
C LEU A 146 -7.24 -11.07 5.51
N ARG A 147 -8.19 -10.33 4.94
CA ARG A 147 -9.62 -10.50 5.10
C ARG A 147 -10.29 -10.51 3.73
N SER A 148 -11.47 -11.10 3.69
CA SER A 148 -12.34 -11.15 2.51
C SER A 148 -13.76 -10.90 2.97
N SER A 149 -14.50 -10.12 2.19
CA SER A 149 -15.92 -9.84 2.39
C SER A 149 -16.80 -10.58 1.38
N THR A 150 -16.21 -11.36 0.47
CA THR A 150 -16.94 -12.32 -0.36
C THR A 150 -17.23 -13.57 0.48
N GLY A 151 -18.34 -13.53 1.20
CA GLY A 151 -18.94 -14.68 1.88
C GLY A 151 -20.20 -15.12 1.18
#